data_AF-A0A655ING1-F1
#
_entry.id   AF-A0A655ING1-F1
#
_cell.length_a   1.000
_cell.length_b   1.000
_cell.length_c   1.000
_cell.angle_alpha   90.00
_cell.angle_beta   90.00
_cell.angle_gamma   90.00
#
_symmetry.space_group_name_H-M   'P 1'
#
loop_
_entity.id
_entity.type
_entity.pdbx_description
1 polymer ?
#
loop_
_entity_poly.entity_id
_entity_poly.type
_entity_poly.pdbx_seq_one_letter_code
_entity_poly.pdbx_strand_id
1 'polypeptide(L)'
;MSFVIAAPEALVAVASDLAGIGSALAEANAAALAPTTALLAAGADEVSAAIAALFGAHGQAYQTVSAQASAFHARRQRRAGARRRARGVAVRQRRQRRH
;
A
#
# COMPACT_ATOMS: atom_id res chain seq x y z
N MET A 1 2.07 4.05 38.49
CA MET A 1 2.53 3.33 37.28
C MET A 1 1.54 3.58 36.16
N SER A 2 1.96 4.17 35.03
CA SER A 2 1.04 4.39 33.90
C SER A 2 0.99 3.14 33.03
N PHE A 3 -0.19 2.54 32.94
CA PHE A 3 -0.47 1.56 31.90
C PHE A 3 -0.94 2.35 30.69
N VAL A 4 -0.17 2.34 29.60
CA VAL A 4 -0.70 2.73 28.30
C VAL A 4 -1.80 1.73 27.97
N ILE A 5 -3.06 2.16 28.09
CA ILE A 5 -4.19 1.44 27.48
C ILE A 5 -4.07 1.72 25.99
N ALA A 6 -3.32 0.87 25.27
CA ALA A 6 -3.47 0.81 23.82
C ALA A 6 -4.85 0.24 23.55
N ALA A 7 -5.81 1.04 23.07
CA ALA A 7 -7.13 0.58 22.66
C ALA A 7 -6.98 -0.42 21.49
N PRO A 8 -7.03 -1.75 21.74
CA PRO A 8 -6.67 -2.72 20.72
C PRO A 8 -7.66 -2.71 19.55
N GLU A 9 -8.91 -2.35 19.82
CA GLU A 9 -9.98 -2.24 18.84
C GLU A 9 -9.71 -1.10 17.85
N ALA A 10 -9.21 0.05 18.33
CA ALA A 10 -8.81 1.18 17.48
C ALA A 10 -7.65 0.80 16.55
N LEU A 11 -6.70 0.00 17.03
CA LEU A 11 -5.59 -0.49 16.20
C LEU A 11 -6.05 -1.53 15.16
N VAL A 12 -7.11 -2.29 15.44
CA VAL A 12 -7.73 -3.20 14.48
C VAL A 12 -8.47 -2.43 13.40
N ALA A 13 -9.24 -1.40 13.78
CA ALA A 13 -9.91 -0.50 12.84
C ALA A 13 -8.91 0.17 11.88
N VAL A 14 -7.87 0.82 12.43
CA VAL A 14 -6.81 1.44 11.62
C VAL A 14 -6.13 0.44 10.68
N ALA A 15 -5.90 -0.80 11.12
CA ALA A 15 -5.30 -1.82 10.25
C ALA A 15 -6.24 -2.22 9.09
N SER A 16 -7.55 -2.26 9.35
CA SER A 16 -8.57 -2.52 8.33
C SER A 16 -8.65 -1.38 7.33
N ASP A 17 -8.72 -0.13 7.81
CA ASP A 17 -8.76 1.06 6.98
C ASP A 17 -7.53 1.14 6.07
N LEU A 18 -6.35 0.85 6.63
CA LEU A 18 -5.09 0.91 5.91
C LEU A 18 -4.96 -0.23 4.87
N ALA A 19 -5.66 -1.35 5.06
CA ALA A 19 -5.83 -2.38 4.04
C ALA A 19 -6.80 -1.93 2.94
N GLY A 20 -7.91 -1.30 3.30
CA GLY A 20 -8.87 -0.71 2.35
C GLY A 20 -8.23 0.35 1.45
N ILE A 21 -7.47 1.29 2.03
CA ILE A 21 -6.70 2.30 1.28
C ILE A 21 -5.72 1.62 0.31
N GLY A 22 -5.06 0.53 0.73
CA GLY A 22 -4.16 -0.24 -0.13
C GLY A 22 -4.87 -0.85 -1.34
N SER A 23 -6.07 -1.40 -1.15
CA SER A 23 -6.90 -1.94 -2.25
C SER A 23 -7.33 -0.84 -3.21
N ALA A 24 -7.92 0.24 -2.68
CA ALA A 24 -8.39 1.36 -3.49
C ALA A 24 -7.24 1.98 -4.32
N LEU A 25 -6.05 2.09 -3.74
CA LEU A 25 -4.87 2.58 -4.46
C LEU A 25 -4.42 1.60 -5.57
N ALA A 26 -4.48 0.29 -5.34
CA ALA A 26 -4.15 -0.70 -6.36
C ALA A 26 -5.14 -0.65 -7.53
N GLU A 27 -6.44 -0.52 -7.25
CA GLU A 27 -7.49 -0.36 -8.24
C GLU A 27 -7.31 0.93 -9.05
N ALA A 28 -7.05 2.06 -8.37
CA ALA A 28 -6.79 3.34 -9.02
C ALA A 28 -5.57 3.28 -9.95
N ASN A 29 -4.47 2.65 -9.50
CA ASN A 29 -3.27 2.46 -10.32
C ASN A 29 -3.55 1.59 -11.54
N ALA A 30 -4.33 0.51 -11.39
CA ALA A 30 -4.71 -0.35 -12.51
C ALA A 30 -5.60 0.40 -13.52
N ALA A 31 -6.58 1.17 -13.04
CA ALA A 31 -7.45 1.99 -13.88
C ALA A 31 -6.66 3.07 -14.65
N ALA A 32 -5.63 3.64 -14.03
CA ALA A 32 -4.78 4.66 -14.63
C ALA A 32 -3.77 4.09 -15.65
N LEU A 33 -3.49 2.78 -15.65
CA LEU A 33 -2.44 2.16 -16.46
C LEU A 33 -2.60 2.47 -17.96
N ALA A 34 -3.71 2.04 -18.56
CA ALA A 34 -3.96 2.24 -19.98
C ALA A 34 -3.99 3.73 -20.39
N PRO A 35 -4.80 4.60 -19.76
CA PRO A 35 -4.92 5.99 -20.21
C PRO A 35 -3.65 6.82 -20.04
N THR A 36 -2.71 6.42 -19.17
CA THR A 36 -1.44 7.15 -18.96
C THR A 36 -0.28 6.57 -19.77
N THR A 37 -0.38 5.35 -20.27
CA THR A 37 0.71 4.68 -21.01
C THR A 37 0.46 4.55 -22.50
N ALA A 38 -0.80 4.57 -22.93
CA ALA A 38 -1.22 4.46 -24.33
C ALA A 38 -1.80 5.78 -24.85
N LEU A 39 -1.18 6.91 -24.47
CA LEU A 39 -1.60 8.22 -24.93
C LEU A 39 -1.38 8.34 -26.44
N LEU A 40 -2.41 8.78 -27.16
CA LEU A 40 -2.30 9.05 -28.59
C LEU A 40 -1.69 10.43 -28.82
N ALA A 41 -0.91 10.56 -29.90
CA ALA A 41 -0.41 11.86 -30.34
C ALA A 41 -1.59 12.79 -30.72
N ALA A 42 -1.50 14.06 -30.30
CA ALA A 42 -2.55 15.05 -30.59
C ALA A 42 -2.60 15.44 -32.07
N GLY A 43 -1.48 15.30 -32.78
CA GLY A 43 -1.31 15.56 -34.20
C GLY A 43 -0.35 14.57 -34.85
N ALA A 44 -0.21 14.67 -36.17
CA ALA A 44 0.66 13.80 -36.96
C ALA A 44 2.14 14.24 -36.96
N ASP A 45 2.45 15.36 -36.31
CA ASP A 45 3.79 15.92 -36.23
C ASP A 45 4.69 15.18 -35.21
N GLU A 46 5.99 15.30 -35.41
CA GLU A 46 6.99 14.63 -34.58
C GLU A 46 6.98 15.14 -33.13
N VAL A 47 6.60 16.39 -32.88
CA VAL A 47 6.52 16.96 -31.52
C VAL A 47 5.37 16.31 -30.75
N SER A 48 4.19 16.20 -31.37
CA SER A 48 3.05 15.48 -30.80
C SER A 48 3.37 14.01 -30.50
N ALA A 49 4.08 13.34 -31.42
CA ALA A 49 4.53 11.95 -31.20
C ALA A 49 5.53 11.84 -30.05
N ALA A 50 6.50 12.75 -29.97
CA ALA A 50 7.49 12.78 -28.89
C ALA A 50 6.85 13.06 -27.52
N ILE A 51 5.87 13.96 -27.45
CA ILE A 51 5.13 14.25 -26.21
C ILE A 51 4.33 13.02 -25.76
N ALA A 52 3.60 12.37 -26.67
CA ALA A 52 2.88 11.13 -26.35
C ALA A 52 3.81 10.03 -25.83
N ALA A 53 4.98 9.84 -26.47
CA ALA A 53 5.99 8.89 -26.03
C ALA A 53 6.57 9.24 -24.65
N LEU A 54 6.84 10.52 -24.37
CA LEU A 54 7.33 10.97 -23.06
C LEU A 54 6.32 10.64 -21.95
N PHE A 55 5.05 10.96 -22.14
CA PHE A 55 4.00 10.64 -21.17
C PHE A 55 3.84 9.12 -21.01
N GLY A 56 3.89 8.37 -22.10
CA GLY A 56 3.84 6.90 -22.06
C GLY A 56 4.96 6.29 -21.22
N ALA A 57 6.21 6.75 -21.45
CA ALA A 57 7.38 6.33 -20.67
C ALA A 57 7.25 6.72 -19.19
N HIS A 58 6.74 7.93 -18.91
CA HIS A 58 6.49 8.38 -17.53
C HIS A 58 5.43 7.51 -16.83
N GLY A 59 4.33 7.18 -17.50
CA GLY A 59 3.29 6.28 -16.99
C GLY A 59 3.85 4.90 -16.65
N GLN A 60 4.70 4.33 -17.51
CA GLN A 60 5.34 3.02 -17.25
C GLN A 60 6.29 3.07 -16.04
N ALA A 61 7.08 4.14 -15.93
CA ALA A 61 7.95 4.35 -14.77
C ALA A 61 7.15 4.50 -13.47
N TYR A 62 6.05 5.27 -13.50
CA TYR A 62 5.13 5.40 -12.37
C TYR A 62 4.57 4.05 -11.93
N GLN A 63 4.11 3.23 -12.86
CA GLN A 63 3.52 1.91 -12.56
C GLN A 63 4.54 0.96 -11.92
N THR A 64 5.79 1.01 -12.37
CA THR A 64 6.89 0.25 -11.76
C THR A 64 7.08 0.63 -10.29
N VAL A 65 7.13 1.93 -9.98
CA VAL A 65 7.29 2.42 -8.61
C VAL A 65 6.05 2.13 -7.76
N SER A 66 4.85 2.30 -8.31
CA SER A 66 3.58 1.98 -7.64
C SER A 66 3.48 0.51 -7.25
N ALA A 67 3.94 -0.41 -8.10
CA ALA A 67 4.01 -1.83 -7.76
C ALA A 67 4.98 -2.10 -6.59
N GLN A 68 6.15 -1.47 -6.58
CA GLN A 68 7.12 -1.58 -5.49
C GLN A 68 6.55 -1.04 -4.16
N ALA A 69 5.85 0.09 -4.21
CA ALA A 69 5.19 0.71 -3.07
C ALA A 69 4.08 -0.19 -2.50
N SER A 70 3.24 -0.78 -3.36
CA SER A 70 2.19 -1.73 -2.96
C SER A 70 2.78 -2.95 -2.25
N ALA A 71 3.85 -3.54 -2.81
CA ALA A 71 4.54 -4.67 -2.20
C ALA A 71 5.14 -4.30 -0.83
N PHE A 72 5.71 -3.10 -0.69
CA PHE A 72 6.20 -2.60 0.59
C PHE A 72 5.08 -2.43 1.62
N HIS A 73 3.95 -1.84 1.22
CA HIS A 73 2.78 -1.68 2.07
C HIS A 73 2.28 -3.02 2.60
N ALA A 74 2.10 -4.01 1.73
CA ALA A 74 1.67 -5.36 2.10
C ALA A 74 2.63 -6.02 3.10
N ARG A 75 3.95 -5.89 2.91
CA ARG A 75 4.95 -6.38 3.87
C ARG A 75 4.86 -5.68 5.22
N ARG A 76 4.62 -4.36 5.24
CA ARG A 76 4.45 -3.58 6.47
C ARG A 76 3.24 -4.07 7.26
N GLN A 77 2.10 -4.28 6.60
CA GLN A 77 0.87 -4.81 7.22
C GLN A 77 1.08 -6.19 7.83
N ARG A 78 1.69 -7.11 7.07
CA ARG A 78 2.03 -8.46 7.55
C ARG A 78 2.92 -8.42 8.80
N ARG A 79 3.98 -7.59 8.78
CA ARG A 79 4.89 -7.43 9.92
C ARG A 79 4.16 -6.88 11.15
N ALA A 80 3.28 -5.89 10.97
CA ALA A 80 2.46 -5.36 12.06
C ALA A 80 1.53 -6.43 12.67
N GLY A 81 0.85 -7.21 11.82
CA GLY A 81 0.02 -8.33 12.25
C GLY A 81 0.79 -9.41 13.01
N ALA A 82 1.99 -9.77 12.54
CA ALA A 82 2.85 -10.75 13.22
C ALA A 82 3.30 -10.26 14.61
N ARG A 83 3.71 -8.99 14.72
CA ARG A 83 4.10 -8.39 16.02
C ARG A 83 2.94 -8.37 17.01
N ARG A 84 1.72 -8.08 16.57
CA ARG A 84 0.52 -8.11 17.42
C ARG A 84 0.27 -9.51 17.98
N ARG A 85 0.36 -10.55 17.14
CA ARG A 85 0.20 -11.96 17.56
C ARG A 85 1.27 -12.37 18.58
N ALA A 86 2.54 -12.03 18.33
CA ALA A 86 3.64 -12.34 19.25
C ALA A 86 3.45 -11.67 20.63
N ARG A 87 3.01 -10.41 20.68
CA ARG A 87 2.68 -9.72 21.94
C ARG A 87 1.54 -10.40 22.69
N GLY A 88 0.49 -10.83 21.97
CA GLY A 88 -0.63 -11.57 22.57
C GLY A 88 -0.19 -12.89 23.23
N VAL A 89 0.69 -13.65 22.57
CA VAL A 89 1.26 -14.89 23.12
C VAL A 89 2.10 -14.61 24.38
N ALA A 90 2.95 -13.59 24.37
CA ALA A 90 3.79 -13.25 25.51
C ALA A 90 2.98 -12.83 26.76
N VAL A 91 1.87 -12.08 26.57
CA VAL A 91 0.98 -11.69 27.66
C VAL A 91 0.29 -12.90 28.28
N ARG A 92 -0.20 -13.84 27.45
CA ARG A 92 -0.83 -15.09 27.93
C ARG A 92 0.14 -15.95 28.73
N GLN A 93 1.37 -16.13 28.24
CA GLN A 93 2.41 -16.90 28.94
C GLN A 93 2.81 -16.26 30.29
N ARG A 94 2.89 -14.93 30.37
CA ARG A 94 3.17 -14.23 31.64
C ARG A 94 2.05 -14.39 32.67
N ARG A 95 0.78 -14.50 32.24
CA ARG A 95 -0.34 -14.80 33.15
C ARG A 95 -0.27 -16.24 33.65
N GLN A 96 0.04 -17.20 32.78
CA GLN A 96 0.16 -18.62 33.15
C GLN A 96 1.31 -18.92 34.12
N ARG A 97 2.40 -18.13 34.11
CA ARG A 97 3.53 -18.29 35.05
C ARG A 97 3.33 -17.62 36.41
N ARG A 98 2.23 -16.89 36.60
CA ARG A 98 1.89 -16.22 37.87
C ARG A 98 0.85 -16.99 38.68
N HIS A 99 0.42 -18.14 38.17
CA HIS A 99 -0.38 -19.15 38.86
C HIS A 99 0.49 -20.39 39.06
#